data_AF-A0AAW5AHU0-F1
#
_entry.id   AF-A0AAW5AHU0-F1
#
_cell.length_a   1.000
_cell.length_b   1.000
_cell.length_c   1.000
_cell.angle_alpha   90.00
_cell.angle_beta   90.00
_cell.angle_gamma   90.00
#
_symmetry.space_group_name_H-M   'P 1'
#
loop_
_entity.id
_entity.type
_entity.pdbx_description
1 polymer ?
#
loop_
_entity_poly.entity_id
_entity_poly.type
_entity_poly.pdbx_seq_one_letter_code
_entity_poly.pdbx_strand_id
1 'polypeptide(L)'
;MKKLFIASVALLLSACGTFPSASEYWTYQGKPVTPKIVVPEMEACGFINTWNPISMDKDSLANAYLCMEKKGFLFAGKKACTWIDSKICK
;
A
#
# COMPACT_ATOMS: atom_id res chain seq x y z
N MET A 1 -37.46 24.73 -39.17
CA MET A 1 -36.04 24.31 -39.19
C MET A 1 -35.71 23.65 -37.86
N LYS A 2 -35.63 22.31 -37.84
CA LYS A 2 -35.41 21.48 -36.63
C LYS A 2 -33.94 21.58 -36.20
N LYS A 3 -33.70 22.05 -34.98
CA LYS A 3 -32.37 22.18 -34.38
C LYS A 3 -31.80 20.79 -34.10
N LEU A 4 -30.60 20.51 -34.62
CA LEU A 4 -29.83 19.31 -34.34
C LEU A 4 -29.54 19.22 -32.83
N PHE A 5 -30.01 18.16 -32.19
CA PHE A 5 -29.52 17.73 -30.88
C PHE A 5 -28.16 17.08 -31.11
N ILE A 6 -27.09 17.85 -30.91
CA ILE A 6 -25.72 17.35 -30.92
C ILE A 6 -25.54 16.46 -29.70
N ALA A 7 -25.17 15.22 -29.99
CA ALA A 7 -24.91 14.14 -29.06
C ALA A 7 -24.00 14.59 -27.91
N SER A 8 -24.53 14.51 -26.69
CA SER A 8 -23.72 14.53 -25.48
C SER A 8 -23.07 13.15 -25.34
N VAL A 9 -21.93 12.97 -26.02
CA VAL A 9 -20.97 11.91 -25.71
C VAL A 9 -20.39 12.26 -24.34
N ALA A 10 -21.11 11.86 -23.28
CA ALA A 10 -20.59 11.92 -21.93
C ALA A 10 -19.43 10.92 -21.86
N LEU A 11 -18.22 11.49 -21.76
CA LEU A 11 -16.95 10.84 -21.47
C LEU A 11 -17.15 9.78 -20.37
N LEU A 12 -17.28 8.53 -20.77
CA LEU A 12 -16.84 7.39 -19.98
C LEU A 12 -15.30 7.42 -19.99
N LEU A 13 -14.72 8.40 -19.29
CA LEU A 13 -13.34 8.31 -18.86
C LEU A 13 -13.31 7.18 -17.85
N SER A 14 -13.06 5.98 -18.36
CA SER A 14 -12.50 4.88 -17.60
C SER A 14 -11.29 5.41 -16.86
N ALA A 15 -11.51 5.83 -15.62
CA ALA A 15 -10.46 5.85 -14.62
C ALA A 15 -9.94 4.41 -14.56
N CYS A 16 -8.87 4.14 -15.32
CA CYS A 16 -7.98 3.03 -15.08
C CYS A 16 -7.43 3.28 -13.67
N GLY A 17 -8.21 2.91 -12.65
CA GLY A 17 -7.82 3.00 -11.26
C GLY A 17 -6.59 2.14 -11.11
N THR A 18 -5.43 2.78 -11.01
CA THR A 18 -4.20 2.09 -10.66
C THR A 18 -4.40 1.66 -9.23
N PHE A 19 -4.61 0.36 -9.01
CA PHE A 19 -4.71 -0.17 -7.66
C PHE A 19 -3.39 0.14 -6.96
N PRO A 20 -3.39 0.95 -5.89
CA PRO A 20 -2.14 1.36 -5.25
C PRO A 20 -1.45 0.11 -4.71
N SER A 21 -0.16 0.01 -5.00
CA SER A 21 0.71 -1.03 -4.46
C SER A 21 0.76 -0.95 -2.94
N ALA A 22 0.99 -2.09 -2.26
CA ALA A 22 1.21 -2.07 -0.81
C ALA A 22 2.36 -1.12 -0.40
N SER A 23 3.35 -0.93 -1.28
CA SER A 23 4.47 -0.01 -1.10
C SER A 23 4.04 1.46 -0.95
N GLU A 24 2.95 1.89 -1.60
CA GLU A 24 2.47 3.28 -1.57
C GLU A 24 1.78 3.66 -0.25
N TYR A 25 1.46 2.68 0.60
CA TYR A 25 0.87 2.93 1.91
C TYR A 25 1.91 3.23 2.99
N TRP A 26 3.19 3.07 2.70
CA TRP A 26 4.23 3.29 3.69
C TRP A 26 4.64 4.74 3.80
N THR A 27 4.98 5.12 5.03
CA THR A 27 5.50 6.45 5.37
C THR A 27 6.78 6.31 6.16
N TYR A 28 7.68 7.28 6.04
CA TYR A 28 8.88 7.42 6.85
C TYR A 28 8.89 8.82 7.45
N GLN A 29 9.01 8.92 8.78
CA GLN A 29 8.92 10.20 9.50
C GLN A 29 7.64 10.99 9.17
N GLY A 30 6.52 10.28 8.99
CA GLY A 30 5.21 10.87 8.66
C GLY A 30 5.05 11.34 7.22
N LYS A 31 6.02 11.11 6.34
CA LYS A 31 5.95 11.48 4.92
C LYS A 31 5.82 10.25 4.03
N PRO A 32 5.00 10.29 2.96
CA PRO A 32 4.99 9.23 1.95
C PRO A 32 6.38 9.00 1.37
N VAL A 33 6.72 7.73 1.14
CA VAL A 33 7.98 7.33 0.51
C VAL A 33 7.72 6.69 -0.85
N THR A 34 8.67 6.84 -1.76
CA THR A 34 8.54 6.23 -3.10
C THR A 34 8.82 4.73 -3.04
N PRO A 35 8.25 3.93 -3.97
CA PRO A 35 8.54 2.50 -4.09
C PRO A 35 10.04 2.20 -4.12
N LYS A 36 10.84 3.06 -4.77
CA LYS A 36 12.30 2.93 -4.85
C LYS A 36 13.00 2.91 -3.49
N ILE A 37 12.43 3.58 -2.48
CA ILE A 37 12.99 3.64 -1.12
C ILE A 37 12.44 2.49 -0.28
N VAL A 38 11.12 2.25 -0.33
CA VAL A 38 10.48 1.32 0.60
C VAL A 38 10.63 -0.15 0.18
N VAL A 39 10.64 -0.45 -1.12
CA VAL A 39 10.70 -1.84 -1.60
C VAL A 39 11.96 -2.57 -1.13
N PRO A 40 13.19 -2.00 -1.25
CA PRO A 40 14.39 -2.65 -0.72
C PRO A 40 14.34 -2.89 0.79
N GLU A 41 13.73 -1.97 1.54
CA GLU A 41 13.61 -2.11 3.00
C GLU A 41 12.62 -3.20 3.38
N MET A 42 11.52 -3.31 2.63
CA MET A 42 10.53 -4.39 2.77
C MET A 42 11.15 -5.75 2.44
N GLU A 43 11.86 -5.86 1.32
CA GLU A 43 12.57 -7.09 0.93
C GLU A 43 13.59 -7.49 2.00
N ALA A 44 14.36 -6.53 2.52
CA ALA A 44 15.29 -6.77 3.63
C ALA A 44 14.60 -7.20 4.94
N CYS A 45 13.33 -6.86 5.12
CA CYS A 45 12.50 -7.31 6.24
C CYS A 45 11.75 -8.63 5.96
N GLY A 46 11.95 -9.24 4.79
CA GLY A 46 11.39 -10.55 4.44
C GLY A 46 10.03 -10.51 3.75
N PHE A 47 9.58 -9.35 3.23
CA PHE A 47 8.38 -9.31 2.39
C PHE A 47 8.62 -10.10 1.10
N ILE A 48 7.90 -11.21 0.92
CA ILE A 48 7.98 -12.08 -0.27
C ILE A 48 7.42 -11.37 -1.51
N ASN A 49 6.39 -10.53 -1.32
CA ASN A 49 5.80 -9.71 -2.37
C ASN A 49 5.48 -8.32 -1.80
N THR A 50 6.27 -7.32 -2.22
CA THR A 50 6.13 -5.92 -1.76
C THR A 50 5.00 -5.17 -2.45
N TRP A 51 4.47 -5.70 -3.55
CA TRP A 51 3.33 -5.15 -4.27
C TRP A 51 2.00 -5.65 -3.70
N ASN A 52 1.97 -6.94 -3.37
CA ASN A 52 0.78 -7.64 -2.89
C ASN A 52 1.14 -8.71 -1.84
N PRO A 53 1.13 -8.39 -0.54
CA PRO A 53 1.53 -9.31 0.52
C PRO A 53 0.52 -10.42 0.83
N ILE A 54 -0.60 -10.54 0.08
CA ILE A 54 -1.66 -11.54 0.33
C ILE A 54 -1.13 -12.98 0.23
N SER A 55 -0.02 -13.22 -0.47
CA SER A 55 0.61 -14.55 -0.56
C SER A 55 1.46 -14.94 0.65
N MET A 56 1.60 -14.05 1.63
CA MET A 56 2.44 -14.25 2.82
C MET A 56 1.58 -14.76 3.97
N ASP A 57 2.08 -15.73 4.74
CA ASP A 57 1.38 -16.15 5.96
C ASP A 57 1.34 -15.01 6.99
N LYS A 58 0.35 -15.07 7.89
CA LYS A 58 0.07 -13.96 8.82
C LYS A 58 1.24 -13.65 9.75
N ASP A 59 1.96 -14.66 10.21
CA ASP A 59 3.03 -14.50 11.18
C ASP A 59 4.27 -13.89 10.51
N SER A 60 4.64 -14.39 9.33
CA SER A 60 5.69 -13.78 8.52
C SER A 60 5.35 -12.33 8.20
N LEU A 61 4.12 -12.07 7.74
CA LEU A 61 3.67 -10.72 7.39
C LEU A 61 3.77 -9.78 8.60
N ALA A 62 3.36 -10.25 9.77
CA ALA A 62 3.44 -9.48 11.01
C ALA A 62 4.89 -9.18 11.42
N ASN A 63 5.78 -10.16 11.33
CA ASN A 63 7.20 -9.98 11.61
C ASN A 63 7.84 -8.96 10.66
N ALA A 64 7.47 -8.98 9.38
CA ALA A 64 7.96 -8.02 8.40
C ALA A 64 7.44 -6.59 8.68
N TYR A 65 6.16 -6.44 9.06
CA TYR A 65 5.63 -5.15 9.51
C TYR A 65 6.37 -4.60 10.74
N LEU A 66 6.65 -5.46 11.73
CA LEU A 66 7.41 -5.08 12.92
C LEU A 66 8.86 -4.69 12.60
N CYS A 67 9.50 -5.38 11.66
CA CYS A 67 10.84 -5.03 11.19
C CYS A 67 10.87 -3.63 10.55
N MET A 68 9.91 -3.35 9.66
CA MET A 68 9.79 -2.03 9.03
C MET A 68 9.53 -0.92 10.06
N GLU A 69 8.70 -1.19 11.08
CA GLU A 69 8.48 -0.25 12.17
C GLU A 69 9.76 0.06 12.94
N LYS A 70 10.58 -0.96 13.24
CA LYS A 70 11.89 -0.77 13.90
C LYS A 70 12.84 0.10 13.06
N LYS A 71 12.69 0.07 11.74
CA LYS A 71 13.41 0.95 10.80
C LYS A 71 12.81 2.35 10.67
N GLY A 72 11.69 2.63 11.35
CA GLY A 72 11.01 3.93 11.35
C GLY A 72 9.94 4.10 10.28
N PHE A 73 9.60 3.02 9.55
CA PHE A 73 8.52 3.04 8.56
C PHE A 73 7.18 2.68 9.19
N LEU A 74 6.11 3.37 8.79
CA LEU A 74 4.74 3.11 9.26
C LEU A 74 3.82 2.80 8.09
N PHE A 75 3.06 1.71 8.19
CA PHE A 75 2.07 1.33 7.19
C PHE A 75 0.76 2.08 7.45
N ALA A 76 0.30 2.80 6.43
CA ALA A 76 -0.84 3.71 6.49
C ALA A 76 -0.79 4.67 7.70
N GLY A 77 0.43 5.10 8.05
CA GLY A 77 0.70 6.02 9.16
C GLY A 77 0.47 5.44 10.56
N LYS A 78 0.28 4.12 10.70
CA LYS A 78 0.06 3.46 12.00
C LYS A 78 1.15 2.46 12.33
N LYS A 79 1.22 2.14 13.63
CA LYS A 79 2.08 1.13 14.20
C LYS A 79 1.69 -0.26 13.70
N ALA A 80 2.66 -1.17 13.58
CA ALA A 80 2.45 -2.52 13.07
C ALA A 80 1.31 -3.22 13.83
N CYS A 81 1.32 -3.10 15.17
CA CYS A 81 0.30 -3.66 16.08
C CYS A 81 -1.12 -3.14 15.90
N THR A 82 -1.35 -2.11 15.09
CA THR A 82 -2.70 -1.70 14.68
C THR A 82 -3.27 -2.57 13.55
N TRP A 83 -2.40 -3.25 12.79
CA TRP A 83 -2.76 -4.02 11.60
C TRP A 83 -2.59 -5.53 11.79
N ILE A 84 -1.78 -5.94 12.78
CA ILE A 84 -1.44 -7.34 13.04
C ILE A 84 -2.16 -7.85 14.29
N ASP A 85 -2.36 -9.16 14.39
CA ASP A 85 -3.01 -9.76 15.56
C ASP A 85 -2.24 -9.42 16.85
N SER A 86 -3.00 -8.93 17.83
CA SER A 86 -2.55 -8.60 19.20
C SER A 86 -1.66 -9.65 19.87
N LYS A 87 -1.77 -10.93 19.50
CA LYS A 87 -0.98 -12.02 20.10
C LYS A 87 0.52 -11.95 19.79
N ILE A 88 0.90 -11.31 18.67
CA ILE A 88 2.29 -11.11 18.25
C ILE A 88 2.88 -9.84 18.90
N CYS A 89 2.01 -8.90 19.29
CA CYS A 89 2.33 -7.60 19.87
C CYS A 89 2.41 -7.59 21.40
N LYS A 90 3.07 -8.60 21.98
CA LYS A 90 3.25 -8.73 23.43
C LYS A 90 4.50 -8.05 23.93
#